data_AF-A0A662IG00-F1
#
_entry.id   AF-A0A662IG00-F1
#
_cell.length_a   1.000
_cell.length_b   1.000
_cell.length_c   1.000
_cell.angle_alpha   90.00
_cell.angle_beta   90.00
_cell.angle_gamma   90.00
#
_symmetry.space_group_name_H-M   'P 1'
#
loop_
_entity.id
_entity.type
_entity.pdbx_description
1 polymer ?
#
loop_
_entity_poly.entity_id
_entity_poly.type
_entity_poly.pdbx_seq_one_letter_code
_entity_poly.pdbx_strand_id
1 'polypeptide(L)' 'MKRTTTITVSIETKLLLERVKGDETWDSFLRKVTLEKLEAKREEVRRRLNELLEMEYEEVRARRWARES' A
#
# COMPACT_ATOMS: atom_id res chain seq x y z
N MET A 1 -22.66 1.26 20.86
CA MET A 1 -21.54 0.95 21.77
C MET A 1 -20.35 0.51 20.92
N LYS A 2 -19.21 1.23 20.94
CA LYS A 2 -17.99 0.76 20.25
C LYS A 2 -17.48 -0.48 21.00
N ARG A 3 -17.25 -1.58 20.29
CA ARG A 3 -16.60 -2.77 20.87
C ARG A 3 -15.10 -2.55 20.82
N THR A 4 -14.43 -2.64 21.95
CA THR A 4 -12.98 -2.48 22.07
C THR A 4 -12.32 -3.83 22.25
N THR A 5 -11.16 -4.02 21.64
CA THR A 5 -10.31 -5.20 21.82
C THR A 5 -8.89 -4.76 22.16
N THR A 6 -8.11 -5.66 22.74
CA THR A 6 -6.70 -5.42 23.08
C THR A 6 -5.83 -6.25 22.15
N ILE A 7 -4.76 -5.64 21.64
CA ILE A 7 -3.69 -6.33 20.93
C ILE A 7 -2.42 -6.28 21.77
N THR A 8 -1.76 -7.43 21.90
CA THR A 8 -0.46 -7.49 22.59
C THR A 8 0.65 -7.28 21.57
N VAL A 9 1.56 -6.36 21.87
CA VAL A 9 2.74 -6.06 21.05
C VAL A 9 3.98 -6.04 21.95
N SER A 10 5.17 -6.14 21.35
CA SER A 10 6.40 -5.97 22.12
C SER A 10 6.53 -4.54 22.66
N ILE A 11 7.31 -4.39 23.73
CA ILE A 11 7.60 -3.08 24.32
C ILE A 11 8.26 -2.17 23.28
N GLU A 12 9.19 -2.71 22.49
CA GLU A 12 9.89 -1.97 21.43
C GLU A 12 8.92 -1.44 20.37
N THR A 13 7.97 -2.28 19.91
CA THR A 13 6.95 -1.85 18.96
C THR A 13 6.07 -0.75 19.55
N LYS A 14 5.66 -0.87 20.82
CA LYS A 14 4.87 0.17 21.48
C LYS A 14 5.62 1.50 21.53
N LEU A 15 6.91 1.50 21.92
CA LEU A 15 7.75 2.70 21.98
C LEU A 15 7.91 3.36 20.60
N LEU A 16 8.07 2.56 19.55
CA LEU A 16 8.15 3.07 18.19
C LEU A 16 6.84 3.73 17.76
N LEU A 17 5.70 3.09 18.06
CA LEU A 17 4.39 3.65 17.74
C LEU A 17 4.11 4.94 18.53
N GLU A 18 4.52 5.03 19.80
CA GLU A 18 4.34 6.24 20.62
C GLU A 18 5.09 7.45 20.06
N ARG A 19 6.30 7.26 19.52
CA ARG A 19 7.08 8.34 18.88
C ARG A 19 6.38 8.92 17.65
N VAL A 20 5.61 8.10 16.93
CA VAL A 20 4.93 8.51 15.69
C VAL A 20 3.51 8.97 15.95
N LYS A 21 2.83 8.41 16.98
CA LYS A 21 1.45 8.75 17.34
C LYS A 21 1.25 10.24 17.64
N GLY A 22 2.23 10.86 18.30
CA GLY A 22 2.08 12.22 18.83
C GLY A 22 0.88 12.31 19.77
N ASP A 23 0.03 13.33 19.58
CA ASP A 23 -1.13 13.62 20.43
C ASP A 23 -2.41 12.85 20.04
N GLU A 24 -2.38 12.06 18.97
CA GLU A 24 -3.56 11.32 18.49
C GLU A 24 -4.00 10.21 19.48
N THR A 25 -5.26 9.79 19.45
CA THR A 25 -5.68 8.58 20.18
C THR A 25 -5.14 7.33 19.49
N TRP A 26 -4.92 6.25 20.25
CA TRP A 26 -4.50 4.96 19.68
C TRP A 26 -5.45 4.45 18.58
N ASP A 27 -6.77 4.62 18.75
CA ASP A 27 -7.79 4.22 17.76
C ASP A 27 -7.64 5.01 16.45
N SER A 28 -7.50 6.35 16.55
CA SER A 28 -7.30 7.22 15.39
C SER A 28 -6.01 6.90 14.65
N PHE A 29 -4.92 6.81 15.40
CA PHE A 29 -3.60 6.59 14.86
C PHE A 29 -3.48 5.24 14.15
N LEU A 30 -3.86 4.14 14.81
CA LEU A 30 -3.78 2.81 14.21
C LEU A 30 -4.71 2.68 13.00
N ARG A 31 -5.88 3.32 13.03
CA ARG A 31 -6.78 3.36 11.87
C ARG A 31 -6.15 4.12 10.70
N LYS A 32 -5.55 5.28 10.94
CA LYS A 32 -4.85 6.08 9.93
C LYS A 32 -3.71 5.30 9.28
N VAL A 33 -2.79 4.75 10.09
CA VAL A 33 -1.66 3.93 9.62
C VAL A 33 -2.14 2.73 8.79
N THR A 34 -3.25 2.10 9.19
CA THR A 34 -3.82 0.98 8.44
C THR A 34 -4.33 1.42 7.07
N LEU A 35 -5.01 2.57 7.00
CA LEU A 35 -5.51 3.13 5.73
C LEU A 35 -4.35 3.51 4.80
N GLU A 36 -3.33 4.20 5.32
CA GLU A 36 -2.13 4.54 4.56
C GLU A 36 -1.43 3.30 4.01
N LYS A 37 -1.30 2.23 4.82
CA LYS A 37 -0.70 0.96 4.36
C LYS A 37 -1.53 0.28 3.27
N LEU A 38 -2.86 0.33 3.37
CA LEU A 38 -3.75 -0.21 2.35
C LEU A 38 -3.67 0.58 1.05
N GLU A 39 -3.59 1.89 1.13
CA GLU A 39 -3.46 2.78 -0.02
C GLU A 39 -2.11 2.58 -0.73
N ALA A 40 -1.01 2.54 0.03
CA ALA A 40 0.31 2.23 -0.51
C ALA A 40 0.35 0.87 -1.21
N LYS A 41 -0.30 -0.16 -0.65
CA LYS A 41 -0.41 -1.48 -1.28
C LYS A 41 -1.22 -1.43 -2.58
N ARG A 42 -2.29 -0.64 -2.64
CA ARG A 42 -3.07 -0.46 -3.88
C ARG A 42 -2.25 0.24 -4.96
N GLU A 43 -1.47 1.25 -4.57
CA GLU A 43 -0.61 1.98 -5.49
C GLU A 43 0.50 1.09 -6.05
N GLU A 44 1.12 0.26 -5.20
CA GLU A 44 2.12 -0.73 -5.65
C GLU A 44 1.54 -1.71 -6.67
N VAL A 45 0.33 -2.22 -6.42
CA VAL A 45 -0.38 -3.10 -7.36
C VAL A 45 -0.71 -2.37 -8.66
N ARG A 46 -1.18 -1.12 -8.57
CA ARG A 46 -1.49 -0.30 -9.74
C ARG A 46 -0.26 -0.05 -10.60
N ARG A 47 0.87 0.29 -9.98
CA ARG A 47 2.15 0.48 -10.68
C ARG A 47 2.58 -0.79 -11.40
N ARG A 48 2.53 -1.93 -10.71
CA ARG A 48 2.88 -3.23 -11.31
C ARG A 48 1.96 -3.62 -12.46
N LEU A 49 0.66 -3.31 -12.36
CA LEU A 49 -0.29 -3.51 -13.46
C LEU A 49 0.02 -2.61 -14.66
N ASN A 50 0.36 -1.34 -14.43
CA ASN A 50 0.75 -0.43 -15.50
C ASN A 50 2.02 -0.89 -16.20
N GLU A 51 3.05 -1.33 -15.45
CA GLU A 51 4.29 -1.88 -16.03
C GLU A 51 3.99 -3.09 -16.92
N LEU A 52 3.15 -4.03 -16.47
CA LEU A 52 2.75 -5.19 -17.26
C LEU A 52 1.98 -4.80 -18.53
N LEU A 53 1.09 -3.81 -18.45
CA LEU A 53 0.35 -3.31 -19.60
C LEU A 53 1.28 -2.59 -20.59
N GLU A 54 2.18 -1.72 -20.12
CA GLU A 54 3.16 -1.03 -20.98
C GLU A 54 4.04 -2.03 -21.75
N MET A 55 4.50 -3.10 -21.09
CA MET A 55 5.24 -4.18 -21.73
C MET A 55 4.40 -4.90 -22.81
N GLU A 56 3.13 -5.18 -22.55
CA GLU A 56 2.23 -5.81 -23.52
C GLU A 56 1.98 -4.90 -24.74
N TYR A 57 1.82 -3.58 -24.52
CA TYR A 57 1.66 -2.61 -25.60
C TYR A 57 2.91 -2.49 -26.48
N GLU A 58 4.11 -2.55 -25.91
CA GLU A 58 5.36 -2.55 -26.69
C GLU A 58 5.51 -3.80 -27.55
N GLU A 59 5.20 -4.99 -27.01
CA GLU A 59 5.23 -6.24 -27.79
C GLU A 59 4.25 -6.22 -28.97
N VAL A 60 3.03 -5.72 -28.76
CA VAL A 60 2.01 -5.63 -29.82
C VAL A 60 2.44 -4.64 -30.91
N ARG A 61 3.05 -3.52 -30.55
CA ARG A 61 3.59 -2.54 -31.51
C ARG A 61 4.74 -3.11 -32.33
N ALA A 62 5.70 -3.79 -31.69
CA ALA A 62 6.83 -4.43 -32.38
C ALA A 62 6.35 -5.49 -33.38
N ARG A 63 5.35 -6.29 -33.01
CA ARG A 63 4.74 -7.30 -33.90
C ARG A 63 4.01 -6.70 -35.10
N ARG A 64 3.39 -5.53 -34.93
CA ARG A 64 2.68 -4.83 -36.00
C ARG A 64 3.65 -4.24 -37.02
N TRP A 65 4.74 -3.63 -36.56
CA TRP A 65 5.80 -3.12 -37.44
C TRP A 65 6.50 -4.23 -38.23
N ALA A 66 6.73 -5.40 -37.62
CA ALA A 66 7.33 -6.55 -38.30
C ALA A 66 6.42 -7.19 -39.38
N ARG A 67 5.13 -6.87 -39.43
CA ARG A 67 4.19 -7.34 -40.46
C ARG A 67 3.98 -6.33 -41.60
N GLU A 68 4.42 -5.09 -41.42
CA GLU A 68 4.30 -4.00 -42.40
C GLU A 68 5.61 -3.77 -43.17
N SER A 69 6.70 -4.47 -42.85
CA SER A 69 7.99 -4.49 -43.59
C SER A 69 8.12 -5.70 -44.50
#